data_AF-A0A7S4NB63-F1
#
_entry.id   AF-A0A7S4NB63-F1
#
_cell.length_a   1.000
_cell.length_b   1.000
_cell.length_c   1.000
_cell.angle_alpha   90.00
_cell.angle_beta   90.00
_cell.angle_gamma   90.00
#
_symmetry.space_group_name_H-M   'P 1'
#
loop_
_entity.id
_entity.type
_entity.pdbx_description
1 polymer ?
#
loop_
_entity_poly.entity_id
_entity_poly.type
_entity_poly.pdbx_seq_one_letter_code
_entity_poly.pdbx_strand_id
1 'polypeptide(L)'
;MNRANPRRKRPSPRATPSSDRRDRPSGAERVLFALVFFVAITDGILYILSDGDGYFHLLQKKQFMSTKRRTHISDEKIKTLKEGSLPEGLNDTFGREYLHQMLLRAGVQVGAELISKLPLWSDMNSMYNIDDGPVITGLDTCEDFRSSIPRNQRYIGPAGMFNTGTNILASLLEKNCRIARTNETNTQGHDRYGMRWQVPWGKHVFASWRGVNVAYVDAKRGIFIDPSLVLPVVTVKDPYSWMGSMCRHPYAAIWQHRSEHCPNLLPTKDDRKKGIRGTGPENTISVRVRFKAENVTHHSSLVGLWNDWYRAYHSDASYPRLIVRYEDILVHPERVIEAVCRCAGGDTNMDGFTFSDVNGKGNHGPHAGSNGLISALIRYGNVSKRQEGFSSDDLNYAENVLDSNLMQAYKYSLPQIRHNEFQVTIQHHIIHGAIAHYVVLNALSIALWAMNIQKHY
;
A
#
# COMPACT_ATOMS: atom_id res chain seq x y z
N MET A 1 -66.10 -63.57 29.77
CA MET A 1 -64.73 -64.09 29.91
C MET A 1 -63.98 -63.27 30.96
N ASN A 2 -63.48 -63.94 32.02
CA ASN A 2 -62.36 -63.64 32.94
C ASN A 2 -62.26 -62.25 33.63
N ARG A 3 -62.44 -62.19 34.97
CA ARG A 3 -61.41 -62.15 36.08
C ARG A 3 -60.63 -60.81 36.13
N ALA A 4 -60.33 -60.13 37.25
CA ALA A 4 -60.56 -60.31 38.68
C ALA A 4 -60.26 -58.98 39.44
N ASN A 5 -60.80 -58.90 40.67
CA ASN A 5 -60.67 -57.96 41.82
C ASN A 5 -59.21 -57.63 42.28
N PRO A 6 -58.89 -56.83 43.34
CA PRO A 6 -59.75 -56.11 44.33
C PRO A 6 -59.27 -54.76 44.97
N ARG A 7 -60.23 -54.08 45.66
CA ARG A 7 -60.15 -53.38 46.99
C ARG A 7 -59.10 -52.27 47.26
N ARG A 8 -59.54 -51.08 47.74
CA ARG A 8 -59.80 -50.68 49.16
C ARG A 8 -59.51 -49.18 49.47
N LYS A 9 -60.34 -48.63 50.38
CA LYS A 9 -60.15 -47.55 51.38
C LYS A 9 -60.16 -46.06 50.97
N ARG A 10 -61.24 -45.35 51.37
CA ARG A 10 -61.20 -43.94 51.84
C ARG A 10 -60.58 -43.89 53.24
N PRO A 11 -59.84 -42.82 53.60
CA PRO A 11 -60.36 -41.91 54.64
C PRO A 11 -59.92 -40.41 54.54
N SER A 12 -60.78 -39.58 55.15
CA SER A 12 -60.57 -38.28 55.84
C SER A 12 -60.05 -37.01 55.12
N PRO A 13 -60.69 -35.83 55.36
CA PRO A 13 -60.18 -34.53 54.93
C PRO A 13 -59.15 -33.96 55.93
N ARG A 14 -58.07 -33.35 55.43
CA ARG A 14 -56.98 -32.76 56.23
C ARG A 14 -56.88 -31.26 55.99
N ALA A 15 -56.93 -30.54 57.11
CA ALA A 15 -56.39 -29.22 57.46
C ALA A 15 -56.01 -28.21 56.34
N THR A 16 -56.60 -27.01 56.46
CA THR A 16 -56.18 -25.74 55.88
C THR A 16 -54.77 -25.33 56.32
N PRO A 17 -53.88 -24.85 55.42
CA PRO A 17 -52.62 -24.24 55.82
C PRO A 17 -52.80 -22.78 56.23
N SER A 18 -52.09 -22.44 57.31
CA SER A 18 -51.92 -21.13 57.90
C SER A 18 -51.34 -20.10 56.93
N SER A 19 -51.84 -18.87 57.04
CA SER A 19 -51.31 -17.67 56.41
C SER A 19 -49.86 -17.40 56.82
N ASP A 20 -48.96 -17.56 55.86
CA ASP A 20 -47.53 -17.28 55.99
C ASP A 20 -47.30 -15.76 55.93
N ARG A 21 -46.89 -15.17 57.07
CA ARG A 21 -46.45 -13.77 57.16
C ARG A 21 -45.10 -13.66 56.46
N ARG A 22 -45.10 -13.10 55.25
CA ARG A 22 -43.86 -12.64 54.62
C ARG A 22 -43.31 -11.47 55.42
N ASP A 23 -42.27 -11.75 56.20
CA ASP A 23 -41.48 -10.71 56.83
C ASP A 23 -40.92 -9.78 55.74
N ARG A 24 -41.29 -8.50 55.84
CA ARG A 24 -40.76 -7.48 54.96
C ARG A 24 -39.28 -7.32 55.33
N PRO A 25 -38.37 -7.32 54.34
CA PRO A 25 -36.95 -7.11 54.60
C PRO A 25 -36.78 -5.81 55.35
N SER A 26 -35.97 -5.88 56.40
CA SER A 26 -35.64 -4.76 57.26
C SER A 26 -35.02 -3.62 56.44
N GLY A 27 -35.01 -2.40 56.99
CA GLY A 27 -34.41 -1.24 56.29
C GLY A 27 -32.97 -1.49 55.84
N ALA A 28 -32.20 -2.28 56.60
CA ALA A 28 -30.82 -2.65 56.27
C ALA A 28 -30.70 -3.59 55.06
N GLU A 29 -31.61 -4.56 54.92
CA GLU A 29 -31.61 -5.51 53.81
C GLU A 29 -31.97 -4.86 52.48
N ARG A 30 -32.85 -3.84 52.50
CA ARG A 30 -33.19 -3.06 51.31
C ARG A 30 -32.03 -2.20 50.82
N VAL A 31 -31.26 -1.64 51.76
CA VAL A 31 -30.05 -0.86 51.46
C VAL A 31 -28.97 -1.76 50.85
N LEU A 32 -28.75 -2.95 51.41
CA LEU A 32 -27.77 -3.90 50.89
C LEU A 32 -28.12 -4.37 49.47
N PHE A 33 -29.40 -4.65 49.20
CA PHE A 33 -29.87 -5.00 47.86
C PHE A 33 -29.66 -3.87 46.83
N ALA A 34 -29.92 -2.62 47.23
CA ALA A 34 -29.70 -1.47 46.36
C ALA A 34 -28.22 -1.27 46.01
N LEU A 35 -27.32 -1.46 46.99
CA LEU A 35 -25.86 -1.36 46.77
C LEU A 35 -25.35 -2.45 45.83
N VAL A 36 -25.78 -3.71 46.02
CA VAL A 36 -25.38 -4.83 45.16
C VAL A 36 -25.88 -4.63 43.73
N PHE A 37 -27.11 -4.13 43.56
CA PHE A 37 -27.68 -3.87 42.24
C PHE A 37 -26.96 -2.72 41.51
N PHE A 38 -26.55 -1.68 42.25
CA PHE A 38 -25.80 -0.56 41.68
C PHE A 38 -24.42 -0.98 41.18
N VAL A 39 -23.69 -1.80 41.95
CA VAL A 39 -22.38 -2.36 41.56
C VAL A 39 -22.49 -3.23 40.30
N ALA A 40 -23.53 -4.07 40.21
CA ALA A 40 -23.74 -4.93 39.05
C ALA A 40 -24.03 -4.15 37.76
N ILE A 41 -24.76 -3.03 37.84
CA ILE A 41 -25.03 -2.17 36.68
C ILE A 41 -23.75 -1.46 36.22
N THR A 42 -22.95 -0.95 37.16
CA THR A 42 -21.71 -0.25 36.81
C THR A 42 -20.70 -1.18 36.14
N ASP A 43 -20.58 -2.44 36.60
CA ASP A 43 -19.70 -3.44 35.99
C ASP A 43 -20.19 -3.84 34.58
N GLY A 44 -21.50 -3.97 34.38
CA GLY A 44 -22.09 -4.28 33.08
C GLY A 44 -21.86 -3.18 32.03
N ILE A 45 -21.94 -1.90 32.42
CA ILE A 45 -21.69 -0.76 31.52
C ILE A 45 -20.21 -0.67 31.14
N LEU A 46 -19.30 -0.90 32.10
CA LEU A 46 -17.85 -0.94 31.84
C LEU A 46 -17.47 -2.06 30.86
N TYR A 47 -18.10 -3.24 31.00
CA TYR A 47 -17.87 -4.36 30.09
C TYR A 47 -18.29 -4.04 28.65
N ILE A 48 -19.48 -3.46 28.46
CA ILE A 48 -20.01 -3.08 27.13
C ILE A 48 -19.14 -2.03 26.43
N LEU A 49 -18.59 -1.08 27.19
CA LEU A 49 -17.72 -0.04 26.63
C LEU A 49 -16.31 -0.56 26.27
N SER A 50 -15.89 -1.69 26.87
CA SER A 50 -14.58 -2.29 26.62
C SER A 50 -14.53 -3.21 25.38
N ASP A 51 -15.67 -3.69 24.88
CA ASP A 51 -15.76 -4.71 23.83
C ASP A 51 -16.20 -4.16 22.45
N GLY A 52 -15.95 -2.87 22.20
CA GLY A 52 -16.38 -2.14 20.98
C GLY A 52 -15.79 -2.65 19.66
N ASP A 53 -14.77 -3.51 19.69
CA ASP A 53 -14.08 -4.02 18.50
C ASP A 53 -14.93 -4.99 17.66
N GLY A 54 -15.90 -5.69 18.28
CA GLY A 54 -16.75 -6.66 17.58
C GLY A 54 -17.72 -6.03 16.57
N TYR A 55 -18.19 -4.81 16.84
CA TYR A 55 -19.20 -4.15 15.99
C TYR A 55 -18.59 -3.58 14.69
N PHE A 56 -17.32 -3.17 14.75
CA PHE A 56 -16.59 -2.62 13.60
C PHE A 56 -16.32 -3.69 12.52
N HIS A 57 -16.04 -4.93 12.93
CA HIS A 57 -15.80 -6.06 12.03
C HIS A 57 -17.04 -6.46 11.20
N LEU A 58 -18.24 -6.30 11.74
CA LEU A 58 -19.48 -6.67 11.05
C LEU A 58 -19.84 -5.70 9.91
N LEU A 59 -19.47 -4.42 10.06
CA LEU A 59 -19.74 -3.36 9.08
C LEU A 59 -18.83 -3.45 7.85
N GLN A 60 -17.53 -3.76 8.03
CA GLN A 60 -16.62 -4.00 6.91
C GLN A 60 -17.07 -5.19 6.03
N LYS A 61 -17.60 -6.24 6.66
CA LYS A 61 -18.07 -7.44 5.96
C LYS A 61 -19.28 -7.18 5.03
N LYS A 62 -20.17 -6.26 5.41
CA LYS A 62 -21.32 -5.86 4.58
C LYS A 62 -20.91 -4.97 3.40
N GLN A 63 -19.92 -4.09 3.58
CA GLN A 63 -19.46 -3.17 2.53
C GLN A 63 -18.72 -3.93 1.41
N PHE A 64 -17.95 -4.97 1.76
CA PHE A 64 -17.26 -5.83 0.79
C PHE A 64 -18.21 -6.63 -0.13
N MET A 65 -19.38 -7.03 0.38
CA MET A 65 -20.37 -7.79 -0.40
C MET A 65 -21.08 -6.94 -1.46
N SER A 66 -21.09 -5.60 -1.32
CA SER A 66 -21.75 -4.68 -2.26
C SER A 66 -20.94 -4.41 -3.54
N THR A 67 -19.62 -4.60 -3.51
CA THR A 67 -18.72 -4.19 -4.62
C THR A 67 -18.50 -5.28 -5.67
N LYS A 68 -19.04 -6.49 -5.45
CA LYS A 68 -18.78 -7.70 -6.28
C LYS A 68 -19.47 -7.73 -7.66
N ARG A 69 -20.00 -6.61 -8.16
CA ARG A 69 -20.90 -6.59 -9.34
C ARG A 69 -20.23 -6.41 -10.70
N ARG A 70 -18.89 -6.40 -10.81
CA ARG A 70 -18.18 -6.23 -12.10
C ARG A 70 -16.85 -7.00 -12.19
N THR A 71 -16.89 -8.32 -12.09
CA THR A 71 -15.87 -9.17 -12.72
C THR A 71 -16.57 -10.39 -13.31
N HIS A 72 -16.41 -10.59 -14.63
CA HIS A 72 -16.99 -11.70 -15.37
C HIS A 72 -16.17 -12.99 -15.10
N ILE A 73 -16.10 -13.40 -13.84
CA ILE A 73 -15.74 -14.78 -13.49
C ILE A 73 -17.07 -15.53 -13.53
N SER A 74 -17.20 -16.54 -14.39
CA SER A 74 -18.46 -17.29 -14.51
C SER A 74 -18.85 -17.84 -13.13
N ASP A 75 -20.08 -17.54 -12.69
CA ASP A 75 -20.62 -17.95 -11.39
C ASP A 75 -20.53 -19.48 -11.18
N GLU A 76 -20.46 -20.24 -12.28
CA GLU A 76 -20.33 -21.69 -12.30
C GLU A 76 -18.98 -22.20 -11.75
N LYS A 77 -17.89 -21.45 -11.95
CA LYS A 77 -16.54 -21.80 -11.45
C LYS A 77 -16.37 -21.45 -9.96
N ILE A 78 -17.16 -20.50 -9.46
CA ILE A 78 -17.23 -20.15 -8.03
C ILE A 78 -18.15 -21.12 -7.27
N LYS A 79 -19.19 -21.65 -7.93
CA LYS A 79 -20.12 -22.60 -7.31
C LYS A 79 -19.45 -23.96 -7.04
N THR A 80 -18.58 -24.43 -7.93
CA THR A 80 -17.78 -25.65 -7.73
C THR A 80 -16.74 -25.52 -6.60
N LEU A 81 -16.30 -24.31 -6.25
CA LEU A 81 -15.43 -24.06 -5.10
C LEU A 81 -16.17 -24.06 -3.74
N LYS A 82 -17.51 -24.04 -3.72
CA LYS A 82 -18.31 -23.94 -2.49
C LYS A 82 -18.73 -25.29 -1.89
N GLU A 83 -18.67 -26.37 -2.66
CA GLU A 83 -19.21 -27.68 -2.23
C GLU A 83 -18.11 -28.71 -1.88
N GLY A 84 -16.84 -28.37 -2.09
CA GLY A 84 -15.70 -29.11 -1.53
C GLY A 84 -15.21 -28.43 -0.26
N SER A 85 -14.95 -29.21 0.80
CA SER A 85 -14.19 -28.75 1.97
C SER A 85 -12.92 -28.04 1.48
N LEU A 86 -12.83 -26.73 1.71
CA LEU A 86 -11.66 -25.94 1.36
C LEU A 86 -10.45 -26.60 2.03
N PRO A 87 -9.37 -26.94 1.29
CA PRO A 87 -8.21 -27.57 1.90
C PRO A 87 -7.71 -26.75 3.10
N GLU A 88 -7.38 -27.45 4.19
CA GLU A 88 -6.71 -26.85 5.35
C GLU A 88 -5.52 -26.01 4.85
N GLY A 89 -5.58 -24.68 5.09
CA GLY A 89 -4.63 -23.70 4.57
C GLY A 89 -5.24 -22.54 3.78
N LEU A 90 -6.54 -22.57 3.43
CA LEU A 90 -7.17 -21.48 2.67
C LEU A 90 -7.39 -20.17 3.46
N ASN A 91 -7.45 -20.23 4.80
CA ASN A 91 -7.60 -19.02 5.63
C ASN A 91 -6.43 -18.03 5.45
N ASP A 92 -5.23 -18.51 5.15
CA ASP A 92 -4.04 -17.66 5.05
C ASP A 92 -4.04 -16.79 3.79
N THR A 93 -4.85 -17.16 2.79
CA THR A 93 -4.99 -16.41 1.53
C THR A 93 -5.98 -15.26 1.61
N PHE A 94 -6.74 -15.13 2.70
CA PHE A 94 -7.79 -14.12 2.83
C PHE A 94 -7.22 -12.70 2.63
N GLY A 95 -7.75 -11.99 1.64
CA GLY A 95 -7.29 -10.64 1.26
C GLY A 95 -5.99 -10.59 0.46
N ARG A 96 -5.45 -11.74 0.03
CA ARG A 96 -4.21 -11.89 -0.76
C ARG A 96 -4.42 -12.72 -2.02
N GLU A 97 -5.65 -13.08 -2.33
CA GLU A 97 -6.01 -14.04 -3.37
C GLU A 97 -5.52 -13.58 -4.75
N TYR A 98 -5.64 -12.29 -5.04
CA TYR A 98 -5.17 -11.73 -6.31
C TYR A 98 -3.66 -11.88 -6.49
N LEU A 99 -2.86 -11.50 -5.47
CA LEU A 99 -1.41 -11.61 -5.53
C LEU A 99 -0.96 -13.07 -5.59
N HIS A 100 -1.64 -13.96 -4.87
CA HIS A 100 -1.40 -15.39 -4.95
C HIS A 100 -1.62 -15.91 -6.38
N GLN A 101 -2.77 -15.60 -7.01
CA GLN A 101 -3.05 -16.02 -8.38
C GLN A 101 -2.07 -15.43 -9.40
N MET A 102 -1.69 -14.17 -9.23
CA MET A 102 -0.68 -13.54 -10.08
C MET A 102 0.67 -14.26 -10.00
N LEU A 103 1.12 -14.62 -8.79
CA LEU A 103 2.37 -15.34 -8.59
C LEU A 103 2.32 -16.76 -9.16
N LEU A 104 1.21 -17.47 -9.03
CA LEU A 104 1.02 -18.78 -9.67
C LEU A 104 1.13 -18.69 -11.20
N ARG A 105 0.50 -17.66 -11.82
CA ARG A 105 0.62 -17.40 -13.27
C ARG A 105 2.04 -17.01 -13.69
N ALA A 106 2.81 -16.41 -12.78
CA ALA A 106 4.23 -16.14 -12.96
C ALA A 106 5.13 -17.39 -12.76
N GLY A 107 4.55 -18.57 -12.53
CA GLY A 107 5.29 -19.81 -12.30
C GLY A 107 5.97 -19.87 -10.93
N VAL A 108 5.57 -19.01 -9.98
CA VAL A 108 6.11 -19.00 -8.61
C VAL A 108 5.40 -20.05 -7.77
N GLN A 109 6.16 -20.86 -7.06
CA GLN A 109 5.62 -21.72 -6.01
C GLN A 109 5.30 -20.89 -4.77
N VAL A 110 4.03 -20.87 -4.36
CA VAL A 110 3.54 -20.01 -3.28
C VAL A 110 3.14 -20.88 -2.09
N GLY A 111 4.05 -21.01 -1.11
CA GLY A 111 3.79 -21.68 0.17
C GLY A 111 3.16 -20.76 1.22
N ALA A 112 2.61 -21.33 2.30
CA ALA A 112 1.97 -20.58 3.39
C ALA A 112 2.87 -19.49 4.00
N GLU A 113 4.16 -19.76 4.17
CA GLU A 113 5.14 -18.78 4.66
C GLU A 113 5.28 -17.57 3.72
N LEU A 114 5.23 -17.79 2.42
CA LEU A 114 5.30 -16.68 1.46
C LEU A 114 3.98 -15.89 1.48
N ILE A 115 2.84 -16.57 1.51
CA ILE A 115 1.52 -15.94 1.55
C ILE A 115 1.40 -15.00 2.74
N SER A 116 1.84 -15.42 3.93
CA SER A 116 1.76 -14.60 5.14
C SER A 116 2.60 -13.31 5.07
N LYS A 117 3.66 -13.30 4.24
CA LYS A 117 4.51 -12.12 4.00
C LYS A 117 3.95 -11.19 2.92
N LEU A 118 3.08 -11.68 2.03
CA LEU A 118 2.48 -10.84 1.01
C LEU A 118 1.59 -9.75 1.65
N PRO A 119 1.55 -8.55 1.07
CA PRO A 119 0.69 -7.49 1.56
C PRO A 119 -0.78 -7.85 1.35
N LEU A 120 -1.66 -7.29 2.18
CA LEU A 120 -3.09 -7.35 1.92
C LEU A 120 -3.42 -6.50 0.69
N TRP A 121 -4.39 -6.94 -0.09
CA TRP A 121 -4.92 -6.17 -1.21
C TRP A 121 -5.48 -4.82 -0.75
N SER A 122 -6.14 -4.79 0.41
CA SER A 122 -6.64 -3.56 1.03
C SER A 122 -5.54 -2.55 1.34
N ASP A 123 -4.37 -3.02 1.79
CA ASP A 123 -3.23 -2.17 2.12
C ASP A 123 -2.71 -1.49 0.86
N MET A 124 -2.50 -2.27 -0.20
CA MET A 124 -2.08 -1.74 -1.48
C MET A 124 -3.14 -0.80 -2.08
N ASN A 125 -4.43 -1.11 -1.93
CA ASN A 125 -5.52 -0.25 -2.40
C ASN A 125 -5.56 1.08 -1.66
N SER A 126 -5.33 1.08 -0.35
CA SER A 126 -5.28 2.32 0.46
C SER A 126 -4.14 3.26 0.05
N MET A 127 -3.02 2.71 -0.43
CA MET A 127 -1.87 3.50 -0.87
C MET A 127 -1.98 3.95 -2.33
N TYR A 128 -2.54 3.11 -3.20
CA TYR A 128 -2.39 3.25 -4.65
C TYR A 128 -3.70 3.19 -5.45
N ASN A 129 -4.87 2.98 -4.84
CA ASN A 129 -6.15 2.79 -5.55
C ASN A 129 -6.07 1.75 -6.68
N ILE A 130 -5.42 0.61 -6.41
CA ILE A 130 -5.20 -0.45 -7.40
C ILE A 130 -6.47 -1.14 -7.90
N ASP A 131 -7.60 -1.02 -7.19
CA ASP A 131 -8.92 -1.51 -7.66
C ASP A 131 -9.40 -0.81 -8.93
N ASP A 132 -9.01 0.45 -9.14
CA ASP A 132 -9.36 1.22 -10.34
C ASP A 132 -8.58 0.74 -11.59
N GLY A 133 -7.60 -0.14 -11.41
CA GLY A 133 -6.66 -0.57 -12.44
C GLY A 133 -5.41 0.33 -12.53
N PRO A 134 -4.57 0.11 -13.55
CA PRO A 134 -3.30 0.82 -13.67
C PRO A 134 -3.51 2.30 -14.01
N VAL A 135 -2.71 3.16 -13.39
CA VAL A 135 -2.64 4.59 -13.68
C VAL A 135 -1.55 4.83 -14.71
N ILE A 136 -1.97 5.26 -15.90
CA ILE A 136 -1.07 5.56 -17.03
C ILE A 136 -1.41 6.96 -17.55
N THR A 137 -0.49 7.90 -17.35
CA THR A 137 -0.63 9.28 -17.89
C THR A 137 -0.11 9.33 -19.32
N GLY A 138 -0.71 10.17 -20.17
CA GLY A 138 -0.27 10.42 -21.54
C GLY A 138 -0.87 9.50 -22.60
N LEU A 139 -1.85 8.65 -22.23
CA LEU A 139 -2.56 7.77 -23.18
C LEU A 139 -3.26 8.56 -24.31
N ASP A 140 -3.63 9.81 -24.03
CA ASP A 140 -4.17 10.77 -24.99
C ASP A 140 -3.17 11.14 -26.10
N THR A 141 -1.86 11.08 -25.82
CA THR A 141 -0.81 11.40 -26.82
C THR A 141 -0.49 10.24 -27.77
N CYS A 142 -1.09 9.07 -27.55
CA CYS A 142 -0.77 7.86 -28.31
C CYS A 142 -1.14 7.96 -29.78
N GLU A 143 -2.26 8.62 -30.12
CA GLU A 143 -2.67 8.77 -31.51
C GLU A 143 -1.69 9.65 -32.27
N ASP A 144 -1.27 10.79 -31.70
CA ASP A 144 -0.26 11.68 -32.27
C ASP A 144 1.07 10.95 -32.52
N PHE A 145 1.50 10.09 -31.60
CA PHE A 145 2.71 9.27 -31.80
C PHE A 145 2.54 8.29 -32.97
N ARG A 146 1.38 7.63 -33.07
CA ARG A 146 1.14 6.67 -34.16
C ARG A 146 0.99 7.37 -35.51
N SER A 147 0.32 8.51 -35.58
CA SER A 147 0.10 9.21 -36.85
C SER A 147 1.38 9.85 -37.39
N SER A 148 2.27 10.32 -36.50
CA SER A 148 3.51 11.01 -36.89
C SER A 148 4.64 10.08 -37.34
N ILE A 149 4.63 8.81 -36.95
CA ILE A 149 5.75 7.89 -37.20
C ILE A 149 5.24 6.61 -37.86
N PRO A 150 5.81 6.15 -38.99
CA PRO A 150 5.47 4.88 -39.61
C PRO A 150 5.65 3.70 -38.64
N ARG A 151 4.71 2.74 -38.64
CA ARG A 151 4.71 1.60 -37.70
C ARG A 151 6.05 0.88 -37.60
N ASN A 152 6.71 0.65 -38.73
CA ASN A 152 8.00 -0.05 -38.83
C ASN A 152 9.23 0.74 -38.35
N GLN A 153 9.06 2.01 -37.99
CA GLN A 153 10.12 2.89 -37.48
C GLN A 153 9.96 3.21 -35.99
N ARG A 154 8.82 2.88 -35.37
CA ARG A 154 8.54 3.21 -33.98
C ARG A 154 9.38 2.36 -33.02
N TYR A 155 9.75 2.98 -31.91
CA TYR A 155 10.38 2.32 -30.78
C TYR A 155 9.67 2.67 -29.48
N ILE A 156 9.82 1.80 -28.48
CA ILE A 156 9.48 2.09 -27.08
C ILE A 156 10.74 2.04 -26.25
N GLY A 157 10.96 3.01 -25.38
CA GLY A 157 12.13 3.05 -24.50
C GLY A 157 11.75 3.38 -23.06
N PRO A 158 12.16 2.57 -22.06
CA PRO A 158 12.01 2.91 -20.67
C PRO A 158 12.82 4.18 -20.29
N ALA A 159 12.20 5.01 -19.47
CA ALA A 159 12.82 6.13 -18.75
C ALA A 159 12.34 6.13 -17.30
N GLY A 160 13.02 6.79 -16.40
CA GLY A 160 12.68 6.82 -14.97
C GLY A 160 13.89 7.15 -14.11
N MET A 161 13.67 7.73 -12.93
CA MET A 161 14.75 7.96 -11.96
C MET A 161 15.42 6.63 -11.55
N PHE A 162 16.58 6.70 -10.90
CA PHE A 162 17.16 5.51 -10.26
C PHE A 162 16.13 4.83 -9.32
N ASN A 163 16.16 3.50 -9.20
CA ASN A 163 15.27 2.71 -8.33
C ASN A 163 13.75 2.77 -8.64
N THR A 164 13.34 3.12 -9.86
CA THR A 164 11.93 3.19 -10.27
C THR A 164 11.43 1.99 -11.09
N GLY A 165 12.27 0.98 -11.31
CA GLY A 165 11.88 -0.23 -12.03
C GLY A 165 11.99 -0.17 -13.55
N THR A 166 12.79 0.75 -14.09
CA THR A 166 13.04 0.80 -15.55
C THR A 166 13.50 -0.53 -16.17
N ASN A 167 14.25 -1.35 -15.42
CA ASN A 167 14.73 -2.65 -15.91
C ASN A 167 13.63 -3.71 -15.97
N ILE A 168 12.70 -3.73 -14.99
CA ILE A 168 11.57 -4.65 -15.03
C ILE A 168 10.63 -4.26 -16.17
N LEU A 169 10.39 -2.96 -16.38
CA LEU A 169 9.62 -2.47 -17.52
C LEU A 169 10.27 -2.89 -18.85
N ALA A 170 11.59 -2.68 -19.01
CA ALA A 170 12.32 -3.09 -20.22
C ALA A 170 12.14 -4.58 -20.51
N SER A 171 12.33 -5.43 -19.50
CA SER A 171 12.21 -6.89 -19.64
C SER A 171 10.79 -7.32 -19.99
N LEU A 172 9.78 -6.71 -19.35
CA LEU A 172 8.38 -7.02 -19.63
C LEU A 172 7.98 -6.59 -21.05
N LEU A 173 8.44 -5.42 -21.52
CA LEU A 173 8.21 -4.96 -22.88
C LEU A 173 8.86 -5.90 -23.90
N GLU A 174 10.14 -6.24 -23.72
CA GLU A 174 10.88 -7.15 -24.61
C GLU A 174 10.20 -8.52 -24.74
N LYS A 175 9.68 -9.05 -23.64
CA LYS A 175 9.01 -10.38 -23.60
C LYS A 175 7.59 -10.36 -24.17
N ASN A 176 6.87 -9.23 -24.07
CA ASN A 176 5.42 -9.23 -24.25
C ASN A 176 4.87 -8.23 -25.27
N CYS A 177 5.69 -7.34 -25.83
CA CYS A 177 5.25 -6.36 -26.82
C CYS A 177 6.02 -6.50 -28.12
N ARG A 178 5.31 -6.39 -29.25
CA ARG A 178 5.91 -6.43 -30.59
C ARG A 178 5.38 -5.31 -31.46
N ILE A 179 6.28 -4.50 -32.01
CA ILE A 179 5.99 -3.56 -33.09
C ILE A 179 6.53 -4.17 -34.37
N ALA A 180 5.65 -4.43 -35.35
CA ALA A 180 6.01 -5.02 -36.64
C ALA A 180 7.03 -4.13 -37.37
N ARG A 181 8.09 -4.73 -37.93
CA ARG A 181 9.14 -4.02 -38.69
C ARG A 181 9.28 -4.60 -40.08
N THR A 182 9.66 -3.78 -41.06
CA THR A 182 9.80 -4.22 -42.45
C THR A 182 11.02 -5.10 -42.70
N ASN A 183 12.07 -4.99 -41.86
CA ASN A 183 13.31 -5.76 -41.98
C ASN A 183 13.55 -6.58 -40.71
N GLU A 184 12.67 -7.55 -40.42
CA GLU A 184 12.80 -8.49 -39.29
C GLU A 184 14.04 -9.39 -39.36
N THR A 185 14.85 -9.27 -40.41
CA THR A 185 15.76 -10.32 -40.84
C THR A 185 17.04 -10.47 -40.03
N ASN A 186 17.46 -9.58 -39.11
CA ASN A 186 18.70 -9.85 -38.35
C ASN A 186 19.05 -8.99 -37.12
N THR A 187 18.12 -8.28 -36.46
CA THR A 187 18.51 -7.59 -35.21
C THR A 187 18.58 -8.59 -34.05
N GLN A 188 19.73 -9.24 -33.88
CA GLN A 188 20.09 -9.88 -32.61
C GLN A 188 20.25 -8.81 -31.52
N GLY A 189 19.61 -8.98 -30.37
CA GLY A 189 19.79 -8.12 -29.18
C GLY A 189 18.53 -7.39 -28.71
N HIS A 190 18.72 -6.47 -27.76
CA HIS A 190 17.67 -5.76 -27.00
C HIS A 190 16.82 -4.75 -27.79
N ASP A 191 16.88 -4.76 -29.13
CA ASP A 191 16.13 -3.87 -30.03
C ASP A 191 15.10 -4.64 -30.88
N ARG A 192 14.82 -5.90 -30.51
CA ARG A 192 13.84 -6.76 -31.18
C ARG A 192 12.45 -6.13 -31.12
N TYR A 193 11.77 -6.15 -32.26
CA TYR A 193 10.38 -5.72 -32.40
C TYR A 193 10.10 -4.29 -31.91
N GLY A 194 11.09 -3.39 -32.00
CA GLY A 194 10.94 -1.99 -31.60
C GLY A 194 11.01 -1.74 -30.09
N MET A 195 11.24 -2.75 -29.26
CA MET A 195 11.44 -2.55 -27.82
C MET A 195 12.90 -2.21 -27.57
N ARG A 196 13.20 -1.14 -26.83
CA ARG A 196 14.56 -0.77 -26.43
C ARG A 196 14.77 -1.01 -24.95
N TRP A 197 16.03 -1.25 -24.56
CA TRP A 197 16.43 -1.26 -23.15
C TRP A 197 16.28 0.09 -22.43
N GLN A 198 16.41 1.19 -23.18
CA GLN A 198 16.28 2.56 -22.69
C GLN A 198 15.98 3.54 -23.83
N VAL A 199 15.51 4.73 -23.49
CA VAL A 199 15.45 5.88 -24.42
C VAL A 199 16.85 6.29 -24.92
N PRO A 200 16.98 6.81 -26.16
CA PRO A 200 18.28 7.15 -26.76
C PRO A 200 19.11 8.18 -25.99
N TRP A 201 18.45 9.05 -25.21
CA TRP A 201 19.13 10.03 -24.36
C TRP A 201 19.47 9.49 -22.96
N GLY A 202 19.17 8.23 -22.67
CA GLY A 202 19.46 7.56 -21.40
C GLY A 202 18.26 7.55 -20.45
N LYS A 203 17.98 6.40 -19.84
CA LYS A 203 16.77 6.22 -19.03
C LYS A 203 16.69 7.06 -17.74
N HIS A 204 17.82 7.47 -17.16
CA HIS A 204 17.84 8.16 -15.86
C HIS A 204 17.94 9.69 -15.95
N VAL A 205 18.07 10.26 -17.14
CA VAL A 205 18.26 11.71 -17.29
C VAL A 205 16.93 12.44 -17.52
N PHE A 206 16.96 13.77 -17.38
CA PHE A 206 15.82 14.66 -17.57
C PHE A 206 15.28 14.62 -19.01
N ALA A 207 13.99 14.94 -19.16
CA ALA A 207 13.31 15.05 -20.45
C ALA A 207 13.99 16.04 -21.41
N SER A 208 14.47 17.17 -20.89
CA SER A 208 15.17 18.21 -21.67
C SER A 208 16.48 17.73 -22.32
N TRP A 209 16.97 16.55 -21.95
CA TRP A 209 18.17 15.97 -22.54
C TRP A 209 17.89 15.20 -23.85
N ARG A 210 16.61 15.05 -24.22
CA ARG A 210 16.20 14.48 -25.49
C ARG A 210 16.77 15.32 -26.65
N GLY A 211 17.52 14.67 -27.55
CA GLY A 211 18.13 15.31 -28.71
C GLY A 211 19.49 15.98 -28.46
N VAL A 212 19.82 16.28 -27.20
CA VAL A 212 21.15 16.86 -26.84
C VAL A 212 22.08 15.82 -26.21
N ASN A 213 21.53 14.73 -25.71
CA ASN A 213 22.28 13.67 -25.06
C ASN A 213 22.13 12.34 -25.80
N VAL A 214 23.22 11.58 -25.90
CA VAL A 214 23.22 10.19 -26.33
C VAL A 214 23.59 9.30 -25.14
N ALA A 215 22.81 8.23 -24.94
CA ALA A 215 23.03 7.25 -23.91
C ALA A 215 24.41 6.58 -24.11
N TYR A 216 25.16 6.40 -23.03
CA TYR A 216 26.53 5.89 -23.10
C TYR A 216 26.66 4.56 -23.85
N VAL A 217 25.71 3.63 -23.63
CA VAL A 217 25.69 2.33 -24.31
C VAL A 217 25.49 2.47 -25.81
N ASP A 218 24.61 3.38 -26.24
CA ASP A 218 24.29 3.60 -27.65
C ASP A 218 25.48 4.31 -28.33
N ALA A 219 26.03 5.34 -27.68
CA ALA A 219 27.22 6.06 -28.14
C ALA A 219 28.43 5.11 -28.31
N LYS A 220 28.69 4.24 -27.33
CA LYS A 220 29.79 3.26 -27.39
C LYS A 220 29.64 2.26 -28.53
N ARG A 221 28.40 1.96 -28.94
CA ARG A 221 28.09 1.04 -30.04
C ARG A 221 27.97 1.74 -31.39
N GLY A 222 28.12 3.07 -31.45
CA GLY A 222 27.88 3.85 -32.67
C GLY A 222 26.42 3.79 -33.14
N ILE A 223 25.48 3.50 -32.24
CA ILE A 223 24.06 3.42 -32.56
C ILE A 223 23.46 4.81 -32.37
N PHE A 224 22.96 5.38 -33.45
CA PHE A 224 22.25 6.65 -33.44
C PHE A 224 20.81 6.40 -33.87
N ILE A 225 19.88 6.73 -32.98
CA ILE A 225 18.45 6.63 -33.24
C ILE A 225 17.87 8.01 -33.04
N ASP A 226 17.12 8.46 -34.04
CA ASP A 226 16.37 9.70 -33.95
C ASP A 226 15.44 9.62 -32.73
N PRO A 227 15.62 10.51 -31.72
CA PRO A 227 14.75 10.54 -30.54
C PRO A 227 13.27 10.76 -30.87
N SER A 228 12.94 11.28 -32.06
CA SER A 228 11.56 11.43 -32.55
C SER A 228 10.85 10.08 -32.69
N LEU A 229 11.59 9.01 -33.04
CA LEU A 229 11.05 7.68 -33.32
C LEU A 229 10.72 6.87 -32.07
N VAL A 230 11.06 7.36 -30.88
CA VAL A 230 10.94 6.62 -29.63
C VAL A 230 9.84 7.20 -28.74
N LEU A 231 8.88 6.37 -28.36
CA LEU A 231 7.93 6.64 -27.28
C LEU A 231 8.60 6.34 -25.93
N PRO A 232 8.90 7.37 -25.11
CA PRO A 232 9.40 7.13 -23.77
C PRO A 232 8.27 6.64 -22.86
N VAL A 233 8.54 5.57 -22.11
CA VAL A 233 7.67 5.05 -21.07
C VAL A 233 8.37 5.27 -19.74
N VAL A 234 7.93 6.32 -19.06
CA VAL A 234 8.51 6.84 -17.83
C VAL A 234 7.94 6.07 -16.65
N THR A 235 8.78 5.36 -15.90
CA THR A 235 8.38 4.75 -14.64
C THR A 235 8.44 5.77 -13.52
N VAL A 236 7.29 6.05 -12.90
CA VAL A 236 7.20 6.78 -11.64
C VAL A 236 7.02 5.81 -10.48
N LYS A 237 7.54 6.15 -9.31
CA LYS A 237 7.39 5.35 -8.09
C LYS A 237 6.93 6.24 -6.96
N ASP A 238 6.14 5.68 -6.05
CA ASP A 238 5.70 6.37 -4.83
C ASP A 238 6.88 7.11 -4.17
N PRO A 239 6.80 8.44 -3.96
CA PRO A 239 7.95 9.23 -3.51
C PRO A 239 8.55 8.74 -2.20
N TYR A 240 7.72 8.31 -1.24
CA TYR A 240 8.18 7.79 0.05
C TYR A 240 8.96 6.48 -0.11
N SER A 241 8.37 5.51 -0.83
CA SER A 241 9.01 4.24 -1.15
C SER A 241 10.26 4.38 -2.03
N TRP A 242 10.26 5.35 -2.95
CA TRP A 242 11.38 5.68 -3.81
C TRP A 242 12.55 6.25 -2.99
N MET A 243 12.30 7.22 -2.11
CA MET A 243 13.29 7.79 -1.21
C MET A 243 13.95 6.73 -0.33
N GLY A 244 13.14 5.85 0.29
CA GLY A 244 13.68 4.70 1.03
C GLY A 244 14.54 3.77 0.15
N SER A 245 14.23 3.67 -1.15
CA SER A 245 15.07 2.90 -2.09
C SER A 245 16.39 3.59 -2.42
N MET A 246 16.41 4.92 -2.50
CA MET A 246 17.63 5.69 -2.66
C MET A 246 18.58 5.52 -1.47
N CYS A 247 18.06 5.40 -0.25
CA CYS A 247 18.87 5.11 0.94
C CYS A 247 19.68 3.81 0.83
N ARG A 248 19.16 2.80 0.13
CA ARG A 248 19.86 1.52 -0.06
C ARG A 248 20.86 1.58 -1.20
N HIS A 249 20.47 2.25 -2.28
CA HIS A 249 21.28 2.36 -3.49
C HIS A 249 21.16 3.78 -4.02
N PRO A 250 22.08 4.69 -3.65
CA PRO A 250 22.02 6.09 -4.03
C PRO A 250 22.40 6.33 -5.50
N TYR A 251 23.09 5.37 -6.14
CA TYR A 251 23.67 5.49 -7.48
C TYR A 251 24.51 6.77 -7.62
N ALA A 252 24.08 7.70 -8.48
CA ALA A 252 24.77 8.95 -8.74
C ALA A 252 24.26 10.13 -7.89
N ALA A 253 23.24 9.91 -7.06
CA ALA A 253 22.75 10.92 -6.13
C ALA A 253 23.64 10.94 -4.89
N ILE A 254 23.96 12.14 -4.41
CA ILE A 254 24.86 12.36 -3.26
C ILE A 254 24.19 13.35 -2.33
N TRP A 255 23.96 12.93 -1.08
CA TRP A 255 23.44 13.75 0.01
C TRP A 255 23.89 13.19 1.36
N GLN A 256 23.87 14.03 2.40
CA GLN A 256 24.24 13.61 3.75
C GLN A 256 23.10 12.83 4.40
N HIS A 257 23.34 11.59 4.82
CA HIS A 257 22.33 10.78 5.51
C HIS A 257 22.99 9.73 6.39
N ARG A 258 22.18 9.06 7.20
CA ARG A 258 22.59 7.94 8.06
C ARG A 258 21.66 6.76 7.86
N SER A 259 22.13 5.55 8.15
CA SER A 259 21.29 4.35 8.09
C SER A 259 20.05 4.44 8.98
N GLU A 260 20.16 5.09 10.14
CA GLU A 260 19.07 5.19 11.13
C GLU A 260 18.07 6.32 10.80
N HIS A 261 18.48 7.29 9.97
CA HIS A 261 17.67 8.41 9.57
C HIS A 261 17.93 8.68 8.09
N CYS A 262 17.12 8.05 7.25
CA CYS A 262 17.13 8.20 5.80
C CYS A 262 15.69 8.07 5.30
N PRO A 263 15.17 9.05 4.54
CA PRO A 263 15.91 9.91 3.60
C PRO A 263 16.66 11.11 4.17
N ASN A 264 16.43 11.49 5.43
CA ASN A 264 17.07 12.65 6.06
C ASN A 264 16.78 13.93 5.28
N LEU A 265 15.50 14.31 5.19
CA LEU A 265 15.10 15.52 4.46
C LEU A 265 15.45 16.77 5.25
N LEU A 266 15.28 16.69 6.57
CA LEU A 266 15.65 17.72 7.54
C LEU A 266 16.62 17.14 8.60
N PRO A 267 17.69 17.85 8.98
CA PRO A 267 18.61 17.38 10.02
C PRO A 267 17.95 17.40 11.41
N THR A 268 17.91 16.25 12.08
CA THR A 268 17.50 16.16 13.49
C THR A 268 18.56 16.76 14.43
N LYS A 269 18.22 16.91 15.72
CA LYS A 269 19.20 17.30 16.75
C LYS A 269 20.41 16.35 16.78
N ASP A 270 20.19 15.06 16.61
CA ASP A 270 21.27 14.06 16.65
C ASP A 270 22.12 14.07 15.39
N ASP A 271 21.53 14.39 14.23
CA ASP A 271 22.27 14.58 12.99
C ASP A 271 23.21 15.79 13.07
N ARG A 272 22.72 16.90 13.66
CA ARG A 272 23.53 18.10 13.89
C ARG A 272 24.72 17.84 14.81
N LYS A 273 24.54 17.06 15.88
CA LYS A 273 25.65 16.63 16.75
C LYS A 273 26.71 15.83 15.99
N LYS A 274 26.30 15.08 14.96
CA LYS A 274 27.18 14.31 14.08
C LYS A 274 27.68 15.09 12.86
N GLY A 275 27.46 16.41 12.83
CA GLY A 275 27.96 17.30 11.78
C GLY A 275 27.12 17.35 10.51
N ILE A 276 25.98 16.66 10.47
CA ILE A 276 25.04 16.76 9.35
C ILE A 276 24.23 18.04 9.51
N ARG A 277 24.28 18.91 8.50
CA ARG A 277 23.64 20.23 8.54
C ARG A 277 22.76 20.43 7.31
N GLY A 278 21.68 21.18 7.50
CA GLY A 278 20.87 21.69 6.40
C GLY A 278 21.72 22.63 5.56
N THR A 279 21.80 22.35 4.27
CA THR A 279 22.55 23.16 3.29
C THR A 279 21.65 23.74 2.21
N GLY A 280 20.37 23.35 2.20
CA GLY A 280 19.36 23.86 1.29
C GLY A 280 18.44 24.90 1.93
N PRO A 281 17.45 25.38 1.17
CA PRO A 281 16.39 26.25 1.67
C PRO A 281 15.71 25.64 2.90
N GLU A 282 15.27 26.47 3.85
CA GLU A 282 14.61 26.00 5.09
C GLU A 282 15.43 24.98 5.89
N ASN A 283 16.76 25.00 5.69
CA ASN A 283 17.69 24.07 6.34
C ASN A 283 17.42 22.59 5.95
N THR A 284 17.03 22.35 4.69
CA THR A 284 16.94 21.00 4.11
C THR A 284 18.31 20.39 3.80
N ILE A 285 18.36 19.06 3.64
CA ILE A 285 19.54 18.36 3.14
C ILE A 285 19.54 18.34 1.61
N SER A 286 20.35 19.23 1.01
CA SER A 286 20.53 19.33 -0.43
C SER A 286 21.02 18.03 -1.06
N VAL A 287 20.52 17.74 -2.26
CA VAL A 287 20.93 16.59 -3.07
C VAL A 287 21.62 17.09 -4.33
N ARG A 288 22.75 16.48 -4.68
CA ARG A 288 23.37 16.65 -6.00
C ARG A 288 23.36 15.34 -6.76
N VAL A 289 23.13 15.38 -8.06
CA VAL A 289 23.10 14.16 -8.90
C VAL A 289 24.08 14.32 -10.06
N ARG A 290 25.02 13.36 -10.18
CA ARG A 290 26.02 13.34 -11.25
C ARG A 290 25.59 12.41 -12.38
N PHE A 291 24.77 12.90 -13.32
CA PHE A 291 24.33 12.08 -14.46
C PHE A 291 25.47 11.81 -15.46
N LYS A 292 26.39 12.78 -15.61
CA LYS A 292 27.67 12.66 -16.34
C LYS A 292 28.75 13.40 -15.56
N ALA A 293 30.03 13.21 -15.91
CA ALA A 293 31.14 13.85 -15.20
C ALA A 293 31.00 15.39 -15.21
N GLU A 294 30.52 15.95 -16.31
CA GLU A 294 30.37 17.39 -16.53
C GLU A 294 28.98 17.92 -16.14
N ASN A 295 27.99 17.03 -16.01
CA ASN A 295 26.60 17.41 -15.78
C ASN A 295 26.14 16.99 -14.38
N VAL A 296 26.30 17.91 -13.43
CA VAL A 296 25.82 17.78 -12.05
C VAL A 296 24.59 18.68 -11.86
N THR A 297 23.48 18.11 -11.41
CA THR A 297 22.29 18.88 -11.02
C THR A 297 22.22 19.02 -9.51
N HIS A 298 21.58 20.09 -9.04
CA HIS A 298 21.45 20.43 -7.62
C HIS A 298 19.97 20.60 -7.27
N HIS A 299 19.56 20.02 -6.15
CA HIS A 299 18.17 19.99 -5.69
C HIS A 299 18.11 20.29 -4.20
N SER A 300 17.01 20.90 -3.75
CA SER A 300 16.81 21.30 -2.35
C SER A 300 16.77 20.11 -1.38
N SER A 301 16.23 18.97 -1.80
CA SER A 301 16.20 17.71 -1.06
C SER A 301 15.90 16.53 -1.99
N LEU A 302 15.77 15.31 -1.45
CA LEU A 302 15.31 14.16 -2.25
C LEU A 302 13.89 14.37 -2.78
N VAL A 303 13.02 15.04 -2.02
CA VAL A 303 11.67 15.43 -2.48
C VAL A 303 11.78 16.42 -3.63
N GLY A 304 12.64 17.43 -3.52
CA GLY A 304 12.90 18.39 -4.59
C GLY A 304 13.38 17.69 -5.87
N LEU A 305 14.32 16.77 -5.76
CA LEU A 305 14.78 15.95 -6.88
C LEU A 305 13.66 15.13 -7.52
N TRP A 306 12.76 14.52 -6.74
CA TRP A 306 11.60 13.79 -7.26
C TRP A 306 10.67 14.73 -8.04
N ASN A 307 10.29 15.87 -7.44
CA ASN A 307 9.42 16.87 -8.06
C ASN A 307 10.03 17.38 -9.38
N ASP A 308 11.28 17.84 -9.36
CA ASP A 308 11.95 18.43 -10.52
C ASP A 308 12.04 17.43 -11.68
N TRP A 309 12.39 16.18 -11.39
CA TRP A 309 12.57 15.16 -12.43
C TRP A 309 11.25 14.77 -13.08
N TYR A 310 10.19 14.56 -12.29
CA TYR A 310 8.89 14.20 -12.85
C TYR A 310 8.16 15.39 -13.45
N ARG A 311 8.36 16.63 -12.99
CA ARG A 311 7.82 17.82 -13.67
C ARG A 311 8.38 17.98 -15.08
N ALA A 312 9.68 17.71 -15.25
CA ALA A 312 10.31 17.76 -16.57
C ALA A 312 9.67 16.81 -17.58
N TYR A 313 9.27 15.61 -17.15
CA TYR A 313 8.49 14.71 -18.02
C TYR A 313 7.01 15.04 -18.00
N HIS A 314 6.38 15.41 -16.90
CA HIS A 314 4.92 15.55 -16.80
C HIS A 314 4.43 16.82 -17.49
N SER A 315 5.06 17.96 -17.21
CA SER A 315 4.57 19.28 -17.62
C SER A 315 5.41 19.88 -18.74
N ASP A 316 6.74 19.69 -18.70
CA ASP A 316 7.65 20.46 -19.57
C ASP A 316 7.89 19.77 -20.93
N ALA A 317 7.68 18.45 -21.00
CA ALA A 317 7.88 17.71 -22.24
C ALA A 317 6.76 18.03 -23.26
N SER A 318 7.16 18.41 -24.47
CA SER A 318 6.26 18.75 -25.58
C SER A 318 6.02 17.61 -26.56
N TYR A 319 6.44 16.38 -26.21
CA TYR A 319 6.38 15.21 -27.08
C TYR A 319 5.56 14.08 -26.45
N PRO A 320 5.01 13.15 -27.26
CA PRO A 320 4.27 12.00 -26.77
C PRO A 320 5.09 11.13 -25.82
N ARG A 321 4.47 10.67 -24.74
CA ARG A 321 5.11 9.88 -23.69
C ARG A 321 4.05 9.21 -22.85
N LEU A 322 4.44 8.13 -22.18
CA LEU A 322 3.63 7.53 -21.13
C LEU A 322 4.33 7.67 -19.79
N ILE A 323 3.56 7.87 -18.73
CA ILE A 323 4.07 7.78 -17.35
C ILE A 323 3.27 6.68 -16.65
N VAL A 324 3.98 5.65 -16.19
CA VAL A 324 3.41 4.44 -15.58
C VAL A 324 3.93 4.28 -14.16
N ARG A 325 3.05 3.91 -13.22
CA ARG A 325 3.49 3.64 -11.85
C ARG A 325 4.23 2.32 -11.77
N TYR A 326 5.31 2.31 -11.01
CA TYR A 326 6.06 1.11 -10.70
C TYR A 326 5.20 0.08 -9.97
N GLU A 327 4.32 0.54 -9.08
CA GLU A 327 3.40 -0.30 -8.34
C GLU A 327 2.43 -1.03 -9.27
N ASP A 328 1.93 -0.35 -10.31
CA ASP A 328 1.06 -0.96 -11.33
C ASP A 328 1.81 -1.95 -12.21
N ILE A 329 3.10 -1.71 -12.49
CA ILE A 329 3.94 -2.71 -13.17
C ILE A 329 4.06 -3.99 -12.33
N LEU A 330 4.05 -3.88 -10.99
CA LEU A 330 4.15 -5.05 -10.11
C LEU A 330 2.83 -5.83 -10.01
N VAL A 331 1.68 -5.16 -9.93
CA VAL A 331 0.39 -5.82 -9.66
C VAL A 331 -0.52 -5.99 -10.89
N HIS A 332 -0.31 -5.17 -11.92
CA HIS A 332 -1.08 -5.18 -13.16
C HIS A 332 -0.17 -5.25 -14.41
N PRO A 333 0.90 -6.07 -14.42
CA PRO A 333 1.89 -6.06 -15.50
C PRO A 333 1.26 -6.29 -16.88
N GLU A 334 0.31 -7.23 -16.97
CA GLU A 334 -0.43 -7.51 -18.21
C GLU A 334 -1.11 -6.27 -18.77
N ARG A 335 -1.92 -5.59 -17.95
CA ARG A 335 -2.70 -4.41 -18.36
C ARG A 335 -1.80 -3.22 -18.68
N VAL A 336 -0.72 -3.04 -17.92
CA VAL A 336 0.25 -1.96 -18.19
C VAL A 336 0.93 -2.18 -19.53
N ILE A 337 1.45 -3.39 -19.77
CA ILE A 337 2.18 -3.68 -21.01
C ILE A 337 1.23 -3.69 -22.22
N GLU A 338 0.01 -4.18 -22.07
CA GLU A 338 -1.01 -4.10 -23.13
C GLU A 338 -1.28 -2.64 -23.54
N ALA A 339 -1.55 -1.77 -22.57
CA ALA A 339 -1.82 -0.36 -22.83
C ALA A 339 -0.62 0.35 -23.48
N VAL A 340 0.59 0.12 -22.96
CA VAL A 340 1.83 0.68 -23.51
C VAL A 340 2.09 0.18 -24.94
N CYS A 341 1.93 -1.12 -25.18
CA CYS A 341 2.17 -1.72 -26.49
C CYS A 341 1.19 -1.18 -27.53
N ARG A 342 -0.10 -1.16 -27.19
CA ARG A 342 -1.15 -0.59 -28.04
C ARG A 342 -0.92 0.89 -28.31
N CYS A 343 -0.47 1.65 -27.32
CA CYS A 343 -0.14 3.07 -27.49
C CYS A 343 0.86 3.28 -28.64
N ALA A 344 1.93 2.49 -28.69
CA ALA A 344 2.93 2.55 -29.75
C ALA A 344 2.46 1.94 -31.11
N GLY A 345 1.26 1.33 -31.15
CA GLY A 345 0.77 0.59 -32.31
C GLY A 345 1.42 -0.78 -32.49
N GLY A 346 1.90 -1.37 -31.40
CA GLY A 346 2.33 -2.77 -31.32
C GLY A 346 1.20 -3.70 -30.87
N ASP A 347 1.49 -4.99 -30.94
CA ASP A 347 0.63 -6.08 -30.50
C ASP A 347 1.26 -6.79 -29.29
N THR A 348 0.44 -7.17 -28.32
CA THR A 348 0.91 -7.99 -27.19
C THR A 348 1.14 -9.43 -27.62
N ASN A 349 2.01 -10.15 -26.89
CA ASN A 349 2.27 -11.56 -27.15
C ASN A 349 0.97 -12.39 -27.11
N MET A 350 0.62 -13.01 -28.24
CA MET A 350 -0.58 -13.85 -28.37
C MET A 350 -0.44 -15.20 -27.69
N ASP A 351 0.79 -15.67 -27.48
CA ASP A 351 1.07 -16.98 -26.87
C ASP A 351 0.92 -16.99 -25.34
N GLY A 352 0.58 -15.83 -24.76
CA GLY A 352 0.43 -15.65 -23.32
C GLY A 352 1.44 -14.67 -22.72
N PHE A 353 1.06 -14.05 -21.61
CA PHE A 353 1.90 -13.10 -20.92
C PHE A 353 3.03 -13.78 -20.16
N THR A 354 4.27 -13.41 -20.48
CA THR A 354 5.47 -13.89 -19.81
C THR A 354 5.91 -12.89 -18.76
N PHE A 355 5.85 -13.28 -17.50
CA PHE A 355 6.36 -12.45 -16.41
C PHE A 355 7.89 -12.31 -16.50
N SER A 356 8.41 -11.15 -16.10
CA SER A 356 9.86 -10.97 -15.95
C SER A 356 10.39 -11.96 -14.91
N ASP A 357 11.60 -12.48 -15.11
CA ASP A 357 12.15 -13.47 -14.20
C ASP A 357 12.08 -13.00 -12.75
N VAL A 358 11.47 -13.82 -11.90
CA VAL A 358 11.26 -13.54 -10.48
C VAL A 358 12.62 -13.39 -9.77
N ASN A 359 13.69 -13.91 -10.36
CA ASN A 359 15.08 -13.82 -9.93
C ASN A 359 15.94 -12.92 -10.85
N GLY A 360 15.34 -11.96 -11.55
CA GLY A 360 15.85 -11.26 -12.74
C GLY A 360 17.20 -10.52 -12.65
N LYS A 361 17.93 -10.63 -11.54
CA LYS A 361 19.35 -10.32 -11.48
C LYS A 361 20.02 -11.52 -10.82
N GLY A 362 20.73 -12.32 -11.61
CA GLY A 362 21.36 -13.56 -11.14
C GLY A 362 22.22 -13.37 -9.89
N ASN A 363 22.75 -14.46 -9.34
CA ASN A 363 23.39 -14.48 -8.01
C ASN A 363 24.70 -13.66 -7.89
N HIS A 364 25.11 -12.89 -8.92
CA HIS A 364 26.41 -12.25 -9.01
C HIS A 364 26.30 -10.77 -9.45
N GLY A 365 27.20 -9.92 -8.95
CA GLY A 365 27.33 -8.51 -9.34
C GLY A 365 26.79 -7.51 -8.31
N PRO A 366 26.87 -6.19 -8.58
CA PRO A 366 26.46 -5.10 -7.67
C PRO A 366 24.95 -5.06 -7.39
N HIS A 367 24.21 -6.02 -7.94
CA HIS A 367 22.78 -6.19 -7.73
C HIS A 367 22.42 -7.63 -7.31
N ALA A 368 23.38 -8.45 -6.91
CA ALA A 368 23.11 -9.73 -6.26
C ALA A 368 22.23 -9.48 -5.02
N GLY A 369 21.12 -10.22 -4.90
CA GLY A 369 20.13 -10.00 -3.85
C GLY A 369 19.16 -8.84 -4.09
N SER A 370 19.14 -8.24 -5.29
CA SER A 370 18.09 -7.26 -5.61
C SER A 370 16.71 -7.90 -5.51
N ASN A 371 15.76 -7.16 -4.96
CA ASN A 371 14.40 -7.63 -4.78
C ASN A 371 13.80 -8.13 -6.09
N GLY A 372 13.60 -9.44 -6.20
CA GLY A 372 12.74 -10.05 -7.19
C GLY A 372 11.30 -9.55 -7.09
N LEU A 373 10.43 -9.97 -8.02
CA LEU A 373 9.00 -9.58 -8.02
C LEU A 373 8.37 -9.73 -6.62
N ILE A 374 8.63 -10.86 -5.97
CA ILE A 374 8.13 -11.18 -4.62
C ILE A 374 8.61 -10.16 -3.58
N SER A 375 9.92 -9.94 -3.47
CA SER A 375 10.48 -9.00 -2.49
C SER A 375 10.06 -7.56 -2.77
N ALA A 376 9.77 -7.22 -4.03
CA ALA A 376 9.19 -5.93 -4.39
C ALA A 376 7.74 -5.81 -3.91
N LEU A 377 6.89 -6.82 -4.15
CA LEU A 377 5.51 -6.85 -3.66
C LEU A 377 5.44 -6.75 -2.13
N ILE A 378 6.21 -7.57 -1.42
CA ILE A 378 6.28 -7.57 0.05
C ILE A 378 6.68 -6.19 0.58
N ARG A 379 7.69 -5.56 -0.05
CA ARG A 379 8.19 -4.28 0.43
C ARG A 379 7.26 -3.12 0.12
N TYR A 380 6.85 -2.98 -1.13
CA TYR A 380 6.16 -1.79 -1.61
C TYR A 380 4.65 -1.85 -1.45
N GLY A 381 4.10 -3.04 -1.16
CA GLY A 381 2.71 -3.18 -0.73
C GLY A 381 2.51 -3.07 0.78
N ASN A 382 3.57 -2.91 1.58
CA ASN A 382 3.47 -2.78 3.03
C ASN A 382 3.43 -1.32 3.47
N VAL A 383 2.30 -0.89 4.05
CA VAL A 383 2.07 0.49 4.50
C VAL A 383 3.13 0.96 5.51
N SER A 384 3.54 0.10 6.44
CA SER A 384 4.53 0.46 7.46
C SER A 384 5.93 0.66 6.86
N LYS A 385 6.26 -0.10 5.80
CA LYS A 385 7.56 0.04 5.11
C LYS A 385 7.65 1.29 4.24
N ARG A 386 6.52 1.90 3.89
CA ARG A 386 6.47 3.14 3.11
C ARG A 386 7.11 4.33 3.84
N GLN A 387 6.96 4.39 5.17
CA GLN A 387 7.48 5.46 6.03
C GLN A 387 8.78 5.06 6.78
N GLU A 388 9.36 3.90 6.47
CA GLU A 388 10.56 3.38 7.15
C GLU A 388 11.74 4.37 7.02
N GLY A 389 12.29 4.81 8.16
CA GLY A 389 13.47 5.68 8.23
C GLY A 389 13.16 7.20 8.23
N PHE A 390 11.91 7.60 8.04
CA PHE A 390 11.49 9.00 8.14
C PHE A 390 11.30 9.41 9.60
N SER A 391 11.75 10.62 9.95
CA SER A 391 11.29 11.31 11.16
C SER A 391 9.91 11.96 10.94
N SER A 392 9.24 12.37 12.02
CA SER A 392 7.99 13.16 11.90
C SER A 392 8.21 14.47 11.14
N ASP A 393 9.36 15.12 11.34
CA ASP A 393 9.72 16.35 10.63
C ASP A 393 9.93 16.09 9.14
N ASP A 394 10.55 14.97 8.76
CA ASP A 394 10.68 14.56 7.36
C ASP A 394 9.31 14.32 6.71
N LEU A 395 8.39 13.64 7.41
CA LEU A 395 7.05 13.37 6.89
C LEU A 395 6.26 14.67 6.68
N ASN A 396 6.27 15.56 7.66
CA ASN A 396 5.63 16.87 7.58
C ASN A 396 6.23 17.73 6.46
N TYR A 397 7.57 17.74 6.33
CA TYR A 397 8.23 18.45 5.24
C TYR A 397 7.85 17.88 3.88
N ALA A 398 7.88 16.55 3.73
CA ALA A 398 7.53 15.90 2.47
C ALA A 398 6.07 16.18 2.07
N GLU A 399 5.13 16.13 3.02
CA GLU A 399 3.72 16.46 2.78
C GLU A 399 3.53 17.89 2.26
N ASN A 400 4.26 18.86 2.82
CA ASN A 400 4.16 20.27 2.43
C ASN A 400 4.84 20.60 1.10
N VAL A 401 5.85 19.83 0.70
CA VAL A 401 6.72 20.16 -0.44
C VAL A 401 6.49 19.26 -1.66
N LEU A 402 5.92 18.06 -1.49
CA LEU A 402 5.57 17.21 -2.63
C LEU A 402 4.60 17.95 -3.57
N ASP A 403 4.88 17.88 -4.87
CA ASP A 403 4.06 18.55 -5.88
C ASP A 403 2.66 17.91 -5.93
N SER A 404 1.65 18.65 -5.48
CA SER A 404 0.29 18.14 -5.36
C SER A 404 -0.32 17.74 -6.71
N ASN A 405 0.06 18.41 -7.81
CA ASN A 405 -0.41 18.05 -9.14
C ASN A 405 0.17 16.69 -9.57
N LEU A 406 1.45 16.45 -9.31
CA LEU A 406 2.07 15.14 -9.59
C LEU A 406 1.46 14.04 -8.72
N MET A 407 1.27 14.29 -7.43
CA MET A 407 0.66 13.32 -6.52
C MET A 407 -0.76 12.96 -6.94
N GLN A 408 -1.57 13.96 -7.34
CA GLN A 408 -2.92 13.77 -7.85
C GLN A 408 -2.91 13.01 -9.18
N ALA A 409 -2.08 13.44 -10.14
CA ALA A 409 -1.99 12.81 -11.46
C ALA A 409 -1.62 11.32 -11.37
N TYR A 410 -0.73 10.97 -10.44
CA TYR A 410 -0.30 9.58 -10.22
C TYR A 410 -1.13 8.85 -9.14
N LYS A 411 -2.20 9.47 -8.64
CA LYS A 411 -3.07 8.93 -7.58
C LYS A 411 -2.29 8.37 -6.38
N TYR A 412 -1.22 9.03 -5.95
CA TYR A 412 -0.51 8.66 -4.73
C TYR A 412 -1.16 9.35 -3.53
N SER A 413 -1.52 8.59 -2.50
CA SER A 413 -2.06 9.14 -1.26
C SER A 413 -0.95 9.63 -0.34
N LEU A 414 -1.16 10.68 0.45
CA LEU A 414 -0.21 11.02 1.50
C LEU A 414 -0.25 9.93 2.59
N PRO A 415 0.90 9.49 3.13
CA PRO A 415 0.93 8.58 4.25
C PRO A 415 0.15 9.17 5.43
N GLN A 416 -0.74 8.38 6.03
CA GLN A 416 -1.40 8.81 7.26
C GLN A 416 -0.34 8.92 8.35
N ILE A 417 -0.01 10.15 8.77
CA ILE A 417 0.81 10.36 9.94
C ILE A 417 -0.01 9.83 11.10
N ARG A 418 0.42 8.72 11.68
CA ARG A 418 -0.23 8.16 12.87
C ARG A 418 -0.04 9.17 14.00
N HIS A 419 -0.96 10.13 14.12
CA HIS A 419 -1.09 10.99 15.29
C HIS A 419 -1.44 10.19 16.56
N ASN A 420 -1.59 8.87 16.43
CA ASN A 420 -2.01 7.94 17.48
C ASN A 420 -1.09 7.93 18.69
N GLU A 421 0.21 8.26 18.62
CA GLU A 421 1.01 8.36 19.85
C GLU A 421 0.63 9.56 20.72
N PHE A 422 0.17 10.66 20.11
CA PHE A 422 -0.30 11.81 20.88
C PHE A 422 -1.76 11.67 21.28
N GLN A 423 -2.61 11.14 20.39
CA GLN A 423 -4.03 10.92 20.66
C GLN A 423 -4.27 9.80 21.68
N VAL A 424 -3.50 8.71 21.69
CA VAL A 424 -3.65 7.65 22.72
C VAL A 424 -3.18 8.13 24.08
N THR A 425 -2.14 8.98 24.15
CA THR A 425 -1.71 9.57 25.41
C THR A 425 -2.72 10.60 25.93
N ILE A 426 -3.30 11.42 25.05
CA ILE A 426 -4.38 12.35 25.42
C ILE A 426 -5.65 11.59 25.81
N GLN A 427 -6.06 10.56 25.06
CA GLN A 427 -7.22 9.74 25.42
C GLN A 427 -6.98 9.01 26.74
N HIS A 428 -5.80 8.44 26.99
CA HIS A 428 -5.50 7.87 28.32
C HIS A 428 -5.55 8.94 29.41
N HIS A 429 -4.99 10.14 29.22
CA HIS A 429 -5.10 11.19 30.23
C HIS A 429 -6.54 11.67 30.46
N ILE A 430 -7.34 11.77 29.40
CA ILE A 430 -8.76 12.13 29.50
C ILE A 430 -9.56 11.01 30.19
N ILE A 431 -9.34 9.74 29.83
CA ILE A 431 -10.01 8.59 30.43
C ILE A 431 -9.62 8.46 31.90
N HIS A 432 -8.33 8.53 32.24
CA HIS A 432 -7.88 8.50 33.63
C HIS A 432 -8.40 9.71 34.42
N GLY A 433 -8.45 10.90 33.83
CA GLY A 433 -9.04 12.09 34.43
C GLY A 433 -10.56 11.97 34.65
N ALA A 434 -11.28 11.36 33.71
CA ALA A 434 -12.72 11.11 33.80
C ALA A 434 -13.04 10.04 34.85
N ILE A 435 -12.25 8.95 34.92
CA ILE A 435 -12.36 7.92 35.95
C ILE A 435 -12.11 8.52 37.33
N ALA A 436 -11.07 9.34 37.49
CA ALA A 436 -10.79 10.01 38.76
C ALA A 436 -11.94 10.93 39.19
N HIS A 437 -12.49 11.74 38.27
CA HIS A 437 -13.67 12.55 38.54
C HIS A 437 -14.89 11.72 38.93
N TYR A 438 -15.15 10.63 38.22
CA TYR A 438 -16.28 9.74 38.50
C TYR A 438 -16.18 9.10 39.88
N VAL A 439 -14.98 8.65 40.28
CA VAL A 439 -14.72 8.08 41.62
C VAL A 439 -14.97 9.13 42.71
N VAL A 440 -14.50 10.36 42.53
CA VAL A 440 -14.71 11.46 43.49
C VAL A 440 -16.19 11.80 43.64
N LEU A 441 -16.93 11.90 42.52
CA LEU A 441 -18.37 12.20 42.55
C LEU A 441 -19.19 11.11 43.22
N ASN A 442 -18.84 9.84 43.01
CA ASN A 442 -19.48 8.72 43.69
C ASN A 442 -19.16 8.71 45.19
N ALA A 443 -17.91 8.95 45.57
CA ALA A 443 -17.52 9.05 46.98
C ALA A 443 -18.26 10.17 47.72
N LEU A 444 -18.41 11.34 47.08
CA LEU A 444 -19.19 12.47 47.61
C LEU A 444 -20.67 12.13 47.75
N SER A 445 -21.25 11.44 46.76
CA SER A 445 -22.66 11.02 46.79
C SER A 445 -22.92 10.04 47.93
N ILE A 446 -22.01 9.08 48.14
CA ILE A 446 -22.08 8.12 49.26
C ILE A 446 -21.96 8.85 50.61
N ALA A 447 -21.04 9.80 50.73
CA ALA A 447 -20.86 10.57 51.95
C ALA A 447 -22.10 11.41 52.29
N LEU A 448 -22.67 12.12 51.31
CA LEU A 448 -23.91 12.90 51.48
C LEU A 448 -25.09 12.02 51.89
N TRP A 449 -25.20 10.84 51.29
CA TRP A 449 -26.25 9.88 51.64
C TRP A 449 -26.08 9.36 53.07
N ALA A 450 -24.86 9.02 53.49
CA ALA A 450 -24.56 8.59 54.87
C ALA A 450 -24.88 9.70 55.90
N MET A 451 -24.53 10.95 55.61
CA MET A 451 -24.87 12.10 56.46
C MET A 451 -26.38 12.30 56.59
N ASN A 452 -27.15 12.03 55.52
CA ASN A 452 -28.61 12.16 55.56
C ASN A 452 -29.27 11.06 56.40
N ILE A 453 -28.74 9.83 56.37
CA ILE A 453 -29.20 8.75 57.25
C ILE A 453 -28.95 9.10 58.72
N GLN A 454 -27.80 9.67 59.03
CA GLN A 454 -27.44 10.05 60.40
C GLN A 454 -28.29 11.20 60.98
N LYS A 455 -29.00 11.97 60.13
CA LYS A 455 -29.98 12.97 60.59
C LYS A 455 -31.36 12.37 60.91
N HIS A 456 -31.65 11.18 60.40
CA HIS A 456 -32.96 10.52 60.57
C HIS A 456 -32.96 9.41 61.62
N TYR A 457 -31.78 9.06 62.13
CA TYR A 457 -31.57 8.29 63.36
C TYR A 457 -31.17 9.25 64.48
#